data_AF-A0A162XBC9-F1
#
_entry.id   AF-A0A162XBC9-F1
#
_cell.length_a   1.000
_cell.length_b   1.000
_cell.length_c   1.000
_cell.angle_alpha   90.00
_cell.angle_beta   90.00
_cell.angle_gamma   90.00
#
_symmetry.space_group_name_H-M   'P 1'
#
loop_
_entity.id
_entity.type
_entity.pdbx_description
1 polymer ?
#
loop_
_entity_poly.entity_id
_entity_poly.type
_entity_poly.pdbx_seq_one_letter_code
_entity_poly.pdbx_strand_id
1 'polypeptide(L)'
;MKKITLITFFIVLLFNGKEVLSQATFTANPTDVALTTQLGGTGITISNPTLENGSRFFQLATFSNGNAGASLSIDTGVLMTTGTATQAFGSNGTAAFPSNSGVAATEQVQPTTYNDPDIIAIDPNANFDVVVFSFDVVLDPRLTAL
;
A
#
# COMPACT_ATOMS: atom_id res chain seq x y z
N MET A 1 -46.88 -4.57 26.11
CA MET A 1 -45.70 -3.68 26.30
C MET A 1 -44.37 -4.33 25.92
N LYS A 2 -43.97 -5.49 26.48
CA LYS A 2 -42.66 -6.13 26.15
C LYS A 2 -42.35 -6.34 24.66
N LYS A 3 -43.36 -6.74 23.85
CA LYS A 3 -43.19 -6.97 22.40
C LYS A 3 -42.92 -5.69 21.60
N ILE A 4 -43.53 -4.56 22.00
CA ILE A 4 -43.34 -3.27 21.33
C ILE A 4 -41.94 -2.74 21.62
N THR A 5 -41.47 -2.82 22.87
CA THR A 5 -40.10 -2.44 23.25
C THR A 5 -39.04 -3.25 22.51
N LEU A 6 -39.26 -4.56 22.30
CA LEU A 6 -38.34 -5.42 21.56
C LEU A 6 -38.25 -5.05 20.07
N ILE A 7 -39.38 -4.74 19.45
CA ILE A 7 -39.44 -4.30 18.05
C ILE A 7 -38.76 -2.95 17.88
N THR A 8 -39.00 -1.99 18.78
CA THR A 8 -38.34 -0.68 18.75
C THR A 8 -36.82 -0.82 18.94
N PHE A 9 -36.35 -1.72 19.81
CA PHE A 9 -34.93 -2.00 19.99
C PHE A 9 -34.28 -2.54 18.71
N PHE A 10 -34.92 -3.50 18.03
CA PHE A 10 -34.43 -4.05 16.76
C PHE A 10 -34.40 -2.99 15.63
N ILE A 11 -35.42 -2.15 15.55
CA ILE A 11 -35.49 -1.05 14.58
C ILE A 11 -34.33 -0.05 14.79
N VAL A 12 -34.06 0.34 16.05
CA VAL A 12 -32.93 1.24 16.35
C VAL A 12 -31.58 0.60 15.97
N LEU A 13 -31.40 -0.72 16.18
CA LEU A 13 -30.18 -1.43 15.75
C LEU A 13 -30.00 -1.42 14.23
N LEU A 14 -31.08 -1.61 13.46
CA LEU A 14 -31.02 -1.64 11.99
C LEU A 14 -30.70 -0.27 11.37
N PHE A 15 -31.11 0.83 12.02
CA PHE A 15 -30.85 2.19 11.52
C PHE A 15 -29.52 2.79 11.99
N ASN A 16 -28.78 2.13 12.89
CA ASN A 16 -27.47 2.59 13.39
C ASN A 16 -26.27 1.80 12.84
N GLY A 17 -26.50 0.88 11.90
CA GLY A 17 -25.41 0.21 11.18
C GLY A 17 -24.63 1.23 10.35
N LYS A 18 -23.37 1.49 10.72
CA LYS A 18 -22.42 2.15 9.81
C LYS A 18 -21.75 1.08 8.95
N GLU A 19 -21.70 1.30 7.64
CA GLU A 19 -20.83 0.53 6.75
C GLU A 19 -19.38 0.82 7.15
N VAL A 20 -18.75 -0.10 7.88
CA VAL A 20 -17.32 0.00 8.18
C VAL A 20 -16.58 -0.57 6.99
N LEU A 21 -16.03 0.32 6.17
CA LEU A 21 -15.13 -0.08 5.08
C LEU A 21 -13.83 -0.59 5.72
N SER A 22 -13.56 -1.88 5.57
CA SER A 22 -12.29 -2.50 5.98
C SER A 22 -11.22 -2.15 4.94
N GLN A 23 -10.58 -0.99 5.11
CA GLN A 23 -9.45 -0.57 4.27
C GLN A 23 -8.37 0.16 5.08
N ALA A 24 -7.12 0.03 4.62
CA ALA A 24 -6.02 0.83 5.12
C ALA A 24 -6.18 2.28 4.62
N THR A 25 -5.70 3.24 5.40
CA THR A 25 -5.59 4.64 4.98
C THR A 25 -4.25 4.83 4.30
N PHE A 26 -4.19 5.47 3.14
CA PHE A 26 -2.93 5.70 2.43
C PHE A 26 -2.70 7.16 2.08
N THR A 27 -1.43 7.53 1.92
CA THR A 27 -0.98 8.83 1.40
C THR A 27 -0.06 8.58 0.20
N ALA A 28 -0.53 8.98 -0.99
CA ALA A 28 0.26 8.91 -2.21
C ALA A 28 1.31 10.04 -2.29
N ASN A 29 2.22 9.95 -3.26
CA ASN A 29 3.32 10.89 -3.45
C ASN A 29 4.24 11.07 -2.23
N PRO A 30 4.70 9.98 -1.58
CA PRO A 30 5.57 10.09 -0.42
C PRO A 30 6.98 10.59 -0.79
N THR A 31 7.59 11.34 0.13
CA THR A 31 9.01 11.71 0.05
C THR A 31 9.88 10.52 0.44
N ASP A 32 11.17 10.56 0.08
CA ASP A 32 12.11 9.51 0.48
C ASP A 32 12.25 9.38 2.00
N VAL A 33 12.19 10.50 2.71
CA VAL A 33 12.16 10.52 4.18
C VAL A 33 10.91 9.78 4.71
N ALA A 34 9.75 9.99 4.10
CA ALA A 34 8.52 9.33 4.52
C ALA A 34 8.59 7.81 4.27
N LEU A 35 9.12 7.38 3.12
CA LEU A 35 9.32 5.97 2.78
C LEU A 35 10.30 5.30 3.75
N THR A 36 11.49 5.87 3.91
CA THR A 36 12.55 5.31 4.77
C THR A 36 12.19 5.32 6.25
N THR A 37 11.37 6.27 6.71
CA THR A 37 10.83 6.24 8.08
C THR A 37 9.93 5.03 8.31
N GLN A 38 9.15 4.62 7.31
CA GLN A 38 8.25 3.46 7.41
C GLN A 38 8.97 2.12 7.16
N LEU A 39 10.03 2.12 6.35
CA LEU A 39 10.88 0.93 6.13
C LEU A 39 11.88 0.71 7.26
N GLY A 40 12.26 1.78 7.95
CA GLY A 40 13.17 1.76 9.08
C GLY A 40 12.55 1.09 10.30
N GLY A 41 13.42 0.56 11.16
CA GLY A 41 13.03 -0.09 12.41
C GLY A 41 14.13 0.09 13.46
N THR A 42 13.84 -0.32 14.69
CA THR A 42 14.84 -0.29 15.76
C THR A 42 16.07 -1.10 15.35
N GLY A 43 17.25 -0.48 15.42
CA GLY A 43 18.52 -1.13 15.08
C GLY A 43 18.83 -1.18 13.59
N ILE A 44 18.11 -0.44 12.75
CA ILE A 44 18.38 -0.30 11.32
C ILE A 44 18.51 1.18 10.98
N THR A 45 19.60 1.55 10.28
CA THR A 45 19.77 2.87 9.68
C THR A 45 19.68 2.73 8.16
N ILE A 46 18.81 3.52 7.53
CA ILE A 46 18.65 3.58 6.08
C ILE A 46 19.27 4.88 5.55
N SER A 47 20.05 4.80 4.47
CA SER A 47 20.65 5.97 3.81
C SER A 47 20.56 5.89 2.29
N ASN A 48 20.84 7.01 1.62
CA ASN A 48 20.85 7.14 0.15
C ASN A 48 19.60 6.61 -0.58
N PRO A 49 18.37 6.89 -0.10
CA PRO A 49 17.16 6.43 -0.77
C PRO A 49 17.00 7.06 -2.14
N THR A 50 16.73 6.24 -3.16
CA THR A 50 16.51 6.70 -4.53
C THR A 50 15.38 5.90 -5.18
N LEU A 51 14.46 6.60 -5.86
CA LEU A 51 13.49 5.97 -6.75
C LEU A 51 14.13 5.83 -8.14
N GLU A 52 14.62 4.63 -8.45
CA GLU A 52 15.28 4.32 -9.72
C GLU A 52 14.26 4.21 -10.86
N ASN A 53 13.08 3.66 -10.58
CA ASN A 53 11.98 3.58 -11.54
C ASN A 53 10.60 3.56 -10.85
N GLY A 54 9.61 4.16 -11.51
CA GLY A 54 8.21 4.21 -11.07
C GLY A 54 7.69 5.63 -10.81
N SER A 55 6.42 5.74 -10.42
CA SER A 55 5.77 7.02 -10.08
C SER A 55 5.51 7.14 -8.59
N ARG A 56 6.05 8.19 -7.96
CA ARG A 56 5.65 8.55 -6.58
C ARG A 56 4.16 8.81 -6.45
N PHE A 57 3.56 9.45 -7.46
CA PHE A 57 2.17 9.89 -7.40
C PHE A 57 1.20 8.71 -7.56
N PHE A 58 1.56 7.72 -8.35
CA PHE A 58 0.66 6.60 -8.68
C PHE A 58 1.03 5.31 -7.95
N GLN A 59 2.29 4.93 -7.94
CA GLN A 59 2.73 3.56 -7.59
C GLN A 59 3.28 3.42 -6.17
N LEU A 60 3.59 4.55 -5.50
CA LEU A 60 4.11 4.56 -4.15
C LEU A 60 3.14 5.24 -3.18
N ALA A 61 2.99 4.66 -2.01
CA ALA A 61 2.27 5.28 -0.90
C ALA A 61 2.83 4.85 0.46
N THR A 62 2.62 5.66 1.48
CA THR A 62 2.66 5.18 2.87
C THR A 62 1.24 4.84 3.31
N PHE A 63 1.10 3.86 4.19
CA PHE A 63 -0.22 3.48 4.72
C PHE A 63 -0.22 3.37 6.24
N SER A 64 -1.42 3.47 6.81
CA SER A 64 -1.75 3.26 8.22
C SER A 64 -3.09 2.52 8.34
N ASN A 65 -3.48 2.12 9.57
CA ASN A 65 -4.68 1.32 9.80
C ASN A 65 -4.65 0.00 9.01
N GLY A 66 -3.46 -0.54 8.76
CA GLY A 66 -3.27 -1.76 8.01
C GLY A 66 -3.86 -2.97 8.74
N ASN A 67 -3.72 -3.04 10.06
CA ASN A 67 -4.18 -4.19 10.84
C ASN A 67 -5.67 -4.11 11.14
N ALA A 68 -6.12 -3.07 11.84
CA ALA A 68 -7.52 -2.93 12.21
C ALA A 68 -8.43 -2.62 10.98
N GLY A 69 -7.90 -1.89 10.00
CA GLY A 69 -8.63 -1.49 8.81
C GLY A 69 -8.57 -2.52 7.69
N ALA A 70 -7.38 -3.03 7.33
CA ALA A 70 -7.20 -3.92 6.18
C ALA A 70 -6.84 -5.37 6.54
N SER A 71 -6.83 -5.74 7.82
CA SER A 71 -6.43 -7.08 8.30
C SER A 71 -5.03 -7.51 7.83
N LEU A 72 -4.14 -6.54 7.59
CA LEU A 72 -2.72 -6.79 7.36
C LEU A 72 -2.05 -7.15 8.70
N SER A 73 -1.00 -7.96 8.67
CA SER A 73 -0.22 -8.26 9.88
C SER A 73 0.64 -7.08 10.38
N ILE A 74 0.57 -5.92 9.70
CA ILE A 74 1.28 -4.69 10.00
C ILE A 74 0.32 -3.51 9.95
N ASP A 75 0.50 -2.54 10.85
CA ASP A 75 -0.43 -1.40 10.94
C ASP A 75 -0.02 -0.22 10.06
N THR A 76 1.29 -0.01 9.88
CA THR A 76 1.85 1.03 9.01
C THR A 76 2.92 0.45 8.10
N GLY A 77 3.19 1.11 6.98
CA GLY A 77 4.24 0.68 6.06
C GLY A 77 4.26 1.46 4.75
N VAL A 78 4.98 0.89 3.79
CA VAL A 78 5.08 1.38 2.42
C VAL A 78 4.36 0.42 1.48
N LEU A 79 3.62 0.97 0.53
CA LEU A 79 3.14 0.26 -0.65
C LEU A 79 4.02 0.63 -1.84
N MET A 80 4.49 -0.39 -2.55
CA MET A 80 5.03 -0.31 -3.90
C MET A 80 4.20 -1.26 -4.76
N THR A 81 3.63 -0.76 -5.85
CA THR A 81 2.73 -1.54 -6.72
C THR A 81 3.00 -1.25 -8.18
N THR A 82 2.80 -2.25 -9.03
CA THR A 82 2.87 -2.08 -10.49
C THR A 82 1.63 -1.35 -11.05
N GLY A 83 0.53 -1.29 -10.29
CA GLY A 83 -0.68 -0.48 -10.58
C GLY A 83 -0.71 0.85 -9.80
N THR A 84 -1.89 1.34 -9.40
CA THR A 84 -1.95 2.51 -8.49
C THR A 84 -2.13 2.14 -7.01
N ALA A 85 -1.62 2.99 -6.12
CA ALA A 85 -1.94 2.97 -4.69
C ALA A 85 -3.46 3.12 -4.43
N THR A 86 -4.13 3.95 -5.24
CA THR A 86 -5.59 4.13 -5.19
C THR A 86 -6.34 2.83 -5.46
N GLN A 87 -5.89 2.01 -6.42
CA GLN A 87 -6.48 0.70 -6.66
C GLN A 87 -6.13 -0.29 -5.56
N ALA A 88 -4.86 -0.32 -5.13
CA ALA A 88 -4.38 -1.27 -4.13
C ALA A 88 -5.09 -1.14 -2.77
N PHE A 89 -5.42 0.08 -2.36
CA PHE A 89 -6.15 0.36 -1.11
C PHE A 89 -7.60 0.84 -1.31
N GLY A 90 -8.08 0.86 -2.56
CA GLY A 90 -9.44 1.24 -2.90
C GLY A 90 -10.44 0.12 -2.66
N SER A 91 -11.72 0.46 -2.55
CA SER A 91 -12.78 -0.55 -2.41
C SER A 91 -13.00 -1.29 -3.73
N ASN A 92 -13.00 -2.62 -3.69
CA ASN A 92 -13.30 -3.46 -4.85
C ASN A 92 -14.66 -3.08 -5.46
N GLY A 93 -14.71 -2.95 -6.79
CA GLY A 93 -15.96 -2.70 -7.53
C GLY A 93 -16.43 -1.24 -7.54
N THR A 94 -15.68 -0.31 -6.95
CA THR A 94 -15.97 1.12 -7.09
C THR A 94 -15.26 1.67 -8.32
N ALA A 95 -16.00 2.38 -9.19
CA ALA A 95 -15.48 3.03 -10.39
C ALA A 95 -14.64 4.30 -10.08
N ALA A 96 -13.97 4.33 -8.93
CA ALA A 96 -13.04 5.40 -8.59
C ALA A 96 -11.81 5.28 -9.50
N PHE A 97 -11.45 6.37 -10.18
CA PHE A 97 -10.35 6.38 -11.14
C PHE A 97 -8.99 6.18 -10.43
N PRO A 98 -8.09 5.33 -10.97
CA PRO A 98 -8.34 4.45 -12.11
C PRO A 98 -9.20 3.26 -11.67
N SER A 99 -10.27 2.97 -12.42
CA SER A 99 -11.39 2.12 -11.97
C SER A 99 -10.91 0.88 -11.21
N ASN A 100 -11.34 0.70 -9.96
CA ASN A 100 -11.13 -0.56 -9.25
C ASN A 100 -12.19 -1.59 -9.68
N SER A 101 -12.27 -1.87 -10.98
CA SER A 101 -13.19 -2.86 -11.55
C SER A 101 -12.78 -4.30 -11.25
N GLY A 102 -11.76 -4.51 -10.40
CA GLY A 102 -11.11 -5.81 -10.20
C GLY A 102 -10.16 -6.20 -11.33
N VAL A 103 -10.02 -5.39 -12.38
CA VAL A 103 -8.97 -5.53 -13.39
C VAL A 103 -7.82 -4.64 -12.96
N ALA A 104 -6.71 -5.24 -12.51
CA ALA A 104 -5.48 -4.51 -12.23
C ALA A 104 -5.03 -3.80 -13.51
N ALA A 105 -5.31 -2.50 -13.63
CA ALA A 105 -4.66 -1.68 -14.64
C ALA A 105 -3.23 -1.49 -14.13
N THR A 106 -2.27 -2.06 -14.85
CA THR A 106 -0.88 -1.71 -14.59
C THR A 106 -0.70 -0.24 -14.93
N GLU A 107 0.11 0.46 -14.13
CA GLU A 107 0.38 1.88 -14.33
C GLU A 107 1.68 2.02 -15.10
N GLN A 108 1.54 2.26 -16.39
CA GLN A 108 2.68 2.55 -17.24
C GLN A 108 3.12 4.01 -17.04
N VAL A 109 4.06 4.22 -16.14
CA VAL A 109 4.56 5.57 -15.78
C VAL A 109 5.46 6.19 -16.85
N GLN A 110 6.02 5.38 -17.75
CA GLN A 110 6.85 5.84 -18.87
C GLN A 110 6.56 5.06 -20.15
N PRO A 111 6.64 5.68 -21.34
CA PRO A 111 6.47 4.98 -22.61
C PRO A 111 7.63 4.01 -22.94
N THR A 112 8.60 3.84 -22.05
CA THR A 112 9.82 3.06 -22.27
C THR A 112 9.93 1.91 -21.30
N THR A 113 10.31 0.75 -21.81
CA THR A 113 10.74 -0.42 -21.03
C THR A 113 11.83 -0.03 -20.03
N TYR A 114 11.73 -0.51 -18.79
CA TYR A 114 12.79 -0.40 -17.80
C TYR A 114 13.37 -1.79 -17.54
N ASN A 115 14.66 -1.96 -17.87
CA ASN A 115 15.37 -3.22 -17.69
C ASN A 115 16.34 -3.07 -16.53
N ASP A 116 15.94 -3.53 -15.36
CA ASP A 116 16.87 -3.77 -14.28
C ASP A 116 17.69 -5.05 -14.60
N PRO A 117 19.04 -5.00 -14.64
CA PRO A 117 19.85 -6.17 -15.00
C PRO A 117 19.63 -7.38 -14.10
N ASP A 118 19.37 -7.16 -12.81
CA ASP A 118 19.18 -8.23 -11.83
C ASP A 118 17.79 -8.85 -11.99
N ILE A 119 16.75 -8.03 -12.23
CA ILE A 119 15.38 -8.53 -12.47
C ILE A 119 15.28 -9.27 -13.81
N ILE A 120 15.90 -8.75 -14.88
CA ILE A 120 15.92 -9.38 -16.21
C ILE A 120 16.67 -10.72 -16.20
N ALA A 121 17.65 -10.89 -15.31
CA ALA A 121 18.32 -12.16 -15.11
C ALA A 121 17.40 -13.24 -14.51
N ILE A 122 16.34 -12.84 -13.80
CA ILE A 122 15.33 -13.73 -13.22
C ILE A 122 14.18 -13.97 -14.20
N ASP A 123 13.63 -12.89 -14.77
CA ASP A 123 12.57 -12.93 -15.79
C ASP A 123 12.87 -11.92 -16.91
N PRO A 124 13.26 -12.40 -18.11
CA PRO A 124 13.56 -11.53 -19.25
C PRO A 124 12.39 -10.65 -19.74
N ASN A 125 11.16 -10.95 -19.31
CA ASN A 125 9.97 -10.18 -19.67
C ASN A 125 9.54 -9.20 -18.58
N ALA A 126 10.27 -9.11 -17.46
CA ALA A 126 10.01 -8.15 -16.39
C ALA A 126 10.54 -6.75 -16.75
N ASN A 127 10.10 -6.23 -17.89
CA ASN A 127 10.52 -4.95 -18.47
C ASN A 127 9.39 -3.90 -18.51
N PHE A 128 8.19 -4.28 -18.03
CA PHE A 128 7.03 -3.42 -17.89
C PHE A 128 6.68 -3.24 -16.42
N ASP A 129 6.24 -2.03 -16.07
CA ASP A 129 5.60 -1.70 -14.78
C ASP A 129 6.43 -2.03 -13.52
N VAL A 130 7.75 -2.03 -13.65
CA VAL A 130 8.68 -2.27 -12.53
C VAL A 130 8.74 -1.03 -11.62
N VAL A 131 8.64 -1.22 -10.31
CA VAL A 131 8.94 -0.15 -9.34
C VAL A 131 10.22 -0.53 -8.60
N VAL A 132 11.25 0.31 -8.71
CA VAL A 132 12.55 0.06 -8.08
C VAL A 132 12.91 1.21 -7.18
N PHE A 133 13.02 0.91 -5.88
CA PHE A 133 13.44 1.85 -4.85
C PHE A 133 14.68 1.28 -4.16
N SER A 134 15.81 1.97 -4.31
CA SER A 134 17.11 1.57 -3.79
C SER A 134 17.44 2.37 -2.52
N PHE A 135 18.18 1.74 -1.61
CA PHE A 135 18.71 2.38 -0.40
C PHE A 135 19.81 1.52 0.23
N ASP A 136 20.66 2.14 1.03
CA ASP A 136 21.67 1.46 1.83
C ASP A 136 21.13 1.13 3.22
N VAL A 137 21.57 0.00 3.78
CA VAL A 137 21.18 -0.46 5.11
C VAL A 137 22.41 -0.70 5.98
N VAL A 138 22.42 -0.11 7.17
CA VAL A 138 23.39 -0.40 8.23
C VAL A 138 22.66 -0.93 9.46
N LEU A 139 23.05 -2.13 9.92
CA LEU A 139 22.53 -2.73 11.14
C LEU A 139 23.28 -2.20 12.36
N ASP A 140 22.57 -2.07 13.49
CA ASP A 140 23.20 -1.82 14.77
C ASP A 140 24.20 -2.95 15.08
N PRO A 141 25.43 -2.63 15.55
CA PRO A 141 26.45 -3.64 15.88
C PRO A 141 26.00 -4.72 16.87
N ARG A 142 24.92 -4.48 17.63
CA ARG A 142 24.35 -5.40 18.63
C ARG A 142 23.23 -6.27 18.06
N LEU A 143 22.77 -5.99 16.84
CA LEU A 143 21.89 -6.88 16.09
C LEU A 143 22.76 -7.99 15.47
N THR A 144 22.68 -9.20 16.02
CA THR A 144 23.21 -10.38 15.33
C THR A 144 22.15 -10.84 14.30
N ALA A 145 22.60 -11.12 13.08
CA ALA A 145 21.81 -11.14 11.85
C ALA A 145 20.50 -11.96 11.89
N LEU A 146 19.57 -11.52 11.04
CA LEU A 146 18.29 -12.16 10.67
C LEU A 146 18.43 -13.66 10.34
#